data_AF-A0A0F8DIS0-F1
#
_entry.id   AF-A0A0F8DIS0-F1
#
_cell.length_a   1.000
_cell.length_b   1.000
_cell.length_c   1.000
_cell.angle_alpha   90.00
_cell.angle_beta   90.00
_cell.angle_gamma   90.00
#
_symmetry.space_group_name_H-M   'P 1'
#
loop_
_entity.id
_entity.type
_entity.pdbx_description
1 polymer ?
#
loop_
_entity_poly.entity_id
_entity_poly.type
_entity_poly.pdbx_seq_one_letter_code
_entity_poly.pdbx_strand_id
1 'polypeptide(L)'
;MWNRLIKDEKGFTGLEAAIVLVAFVVVAAVFSYVMLGAGFYTTQKSQEVVHTGVAQASSSLSPSGDVIVEGVADGEVGNITFYIANTAGGSSVDLNKTILTYVDIDDFVTQEEGQGKNGWVYTPIISATNGARNLVEKGEKYKVEVNLTTFKANSLPRVNEQFRIDVKPPEGAVLIIQKSMPAAITSGTYYAVY
;
A
#
# COMPACT_ATOMS: atom_id res chain seq x y z
N MET A 1 -34.78 -58.85 69.30
CA MET A 1 -35.10 -57.56 68.63
C MET A 1 -33.80 -57.02 68.06
N TRP A 2 -33.58 -57.16 66.75
CA TRP A 2 -32.33 -56.79 66.07
C TRP A 2 -32.51 -55.39 65.45
N ASN A 3 -31.74 -54.40 65.93
CA ASN A 3 -31.75 -53.06 65.35
C ASN A 3 -30.92 -53.05 64.07
N ARG A 4 -31.60 -52.80 62.95
CA ARG A 4 -30.99 -52.54 61.64
C ARG A 4 -30.34 -51.15 61.67
N LEU A 5 -29.01 -51.10 61.59
CA LEU A 5 -28.27 -49.86 61.31
C LEU A 5 -28.58 -49.44 59.86
N ILE A 6 -29.29 -48.33 59.69
CA ILE A 6 -29.54 -47.71 58.38
C ILE A 6 -28.23 -47.09 57.92
N LYS A 7 -27.67 -47.60 56.81
CA LYS A 7 -26.44 -47.10 56.19
C LYS A 7 -26.80 -45.85 55.37
N ASP A 8 -26.34 -44.68 55.81
CA ASP A 8 -26.65 -43.40 55.16
C ASP A 8 -25.63 -43.11 54.04
N GLU A 9 -25.97 -43.45 52.80
CA GLU A 9 -25.10 -43.30 51.62
C GLU A 9 -25.14 -41.88 51.02
N LYS A 10 -25.94 -40.97 51.59
CA LYS A 10 -26.11 -39.59 51.11
C LYS A 10 -24.79 -38.78 51.06
N GLY A 11 -23.87 -39.05 52.00
CA GLY A 11 -22.56 -38.40 52.03
C GLY A 11 -21.63 -38.82 50.88
N PHE A 12 -21.72 -40.08 50.43
CA PHE A 12 -20.91 -40.60 49.31
C PHE A 12 -21.46 -40.10 47.96
N THR A 13 -22.78 -40.08 47.77
CA THR A 13 -23.40 -39.52 46.56
C THR A 13 -23.18 -38.00 46.43
N GLY A 14 -23.09 -37.28 47.56
CA GLY A 14 -22.78 -35.84 47.57
C GLY A 14 -21.33 -35.54 47.20
N LEU A 15 -20.39 -36.41 47.58
CA LEU A 15 -18.97 -36.27 47.23
C LEU A 15 -18.73 -36.50 45.72
N GLU A 16 -19.41 -37.47 45.11
CA GLU A 16 -19.38 -37.69 43.67
C GLU A 16 -19.95 -36.49 42.89
N ALA A 17 -21.09 -35.96 43.34
CA ALA A 17 -21.69 -34.76 42.75
C ALA A 17 -20.79 -33.52 42.88
N ALA A 18 -20.08 -33.37 44.00
CA ALA A 18 -19.15 -32.26 44.22
C ALA A 18 -17.91 -32.34 43.31
N ILE A 19 -17.35 -33.52 43.09
CA ILE A 19 -16.22 -33.72 42.16
C ILE A 19 -16.64 -33.36 40.74
N VAL A 20 -17.82 -33.81 40.31
CA VAL A 20 -18.39 -33.49 39.00
C VAL A 20 -18.63 -31.97 38.86
N LEU A 21 -19.14 -31.32 39.91
CA LEU A 21 -19.35 -29.87 39.93
C LEU A 21 -18.04 -29.10 39.74
N VAL A 22 -16.96 -29.48 40.44
CA VAL A 22 -15.64 -28.85 40.26
C VAL A 22 -15.13 -29.06 38.84
N ALA A 23 -15.25 -30.27 38.29
CA ALA A 23 -14.83 -30.54 36.91
C ALA A 23 -15.59 -29.66 35.90
N PHE A 24 -16.91 -29.48 36.07
CA PHE A 24 -17.68 -28.58 35.20
C PHE A 24 -17.26 -27.12 35.34
N VAL A 25 -17.00 -26.63 36.55
CA VAL A 25 -16.53 -25.25 36.77
C VAL A 25 -15.16 -25.04 36.15
N VAL A 26 -14.24 -26.00 36.26
CA VAL A 26 -12.90 -25.90 35.65
C VAL A 26 -12.99 -25.90 34.13
N VAL A 27 -13.79 -26.79 33.53
CA VAL A 27 -14.00 -26.81 32.07
C VAL A 27 -14.62 -25.48 31.61
N ALA A 28 -15.62 -24.96 32.33
CA ALA A 28 -16.21 -23.66 32.02
C ALA A 28 -15.18 -22.53 32.11
N ALA A 29 -14.34 -22.50 33.14
CA ALA A 29 -13.30 -21.48 33.32
C ALA A 29 -12.23 -21.52 32.22
N VAL A 30 -11.74 -22.71 31.86
CA VAL A 30 -10.78 -22.88 30.76
C VAL A 30 -11.41 -22.47 29.43
N PHE A 31 -12.65 -22.87 29.19
CA PHE A 31 -13.40 -22.47 28.00
C PHE A 31 -13.58 -20.95 27.92
N SER A 32 -13.97 -20.30 29.02
CA SER A 32 -14.10 -18.84 29.08
C SER A 32 -12.77 -18.12 28.84
N TYR A 33 -11.67 -18.62 29.40
CA TYR A 33 -10.34 -18.05 29.17
C TYR A 33 -9.95 -18.10 27.68
N VAL A 34 -10.14 -19.26 27.03
CA VAL A 34 -9.84 -19.43 25.60
C VAL A 34 -10.76 -18.57 24.74
N MET A 35 -12.05 -18.51 25.05
CA MET A 35 -13.01 -17.66 24.33
C MET A 35 -12.66 -16.18 24.44
N LEU A 36 -12.27 -15.69 25.62
CA LEU A 36 -11.84 -14.30 25.80
C LEU A 36 -10.52 -14.03 25.06
N GLY A 37 -9.56 -14.95 25.11
CA GLY A 37 -8.29 -14.83 24.39
C GLY A 37 -8.48 -14.75 22.87
N ALA A 38 -9.28 -15.67 22.31
CA ALA A 38 -9.65 -15.65 20.89
C ALA A 38 -10.50 -14.41 20.53
N GLY A 39 -11.38 -13.99 21.44
CA GLY A 39 -12.19 -12.79 21.31
C GLY A 39 -11.34 -11.53 21.20
N PHE A 40 -10.37 -11.34 22.10
CA PHE A 40 -9.47 -10.19 22.08
C PHE A 40 -8.58 -10.17 20.83
N TYR A 41 -8.03 -11.31 20.41
CA TYR A 41 -7.28 -11.39 19.16
C TYR A 41 -8.15 -11.00 17.96
N THR A 42 -9.38 -11.51 17.90
CA THR A 42 -10.33 -11.17 16.82
C THR A 42 -10.65 -9.67 16.83
N THR A 43 -10.95 -9.08 17.99
CA THR A 43 -11.23 -7.65 18.10
C THR A 43 -10.02 -6.79 17.70
N GLN A 44 -8.81 -7.13 18.16
CA GLN A 44 -7.59 -6.43 17.78
C GLN A 44 -7.35 -6.53 16.27
N LYS A 45 -7.51 -7.72 15.69
CA LYS A 45 -7.32 -7.89 14.25
C LYS A 45 -8.38 -7.17 13.43
N SER A 46 -9.62 -7.16 13.88
CA SER A 46 -10.69 -6.39 13.24
C SER A 46 -10.40 -4.89 13.29
N GLN A 47 -9.90 -4.36 14.41
CA GLN A 47 -9.50 -2.94 14.49
C GLN A 47 -8.37 -2.63 13.52
N GLU A 48 -7.34 -3.48 13.45
CA GLU A 48 -6.22 -3.30 12.52
C GLU A 48 -6.70 -3.28 11.05
N VAL A 49 -7.55 -4.23 10.65
CA VAL A 49 -8.11 -4.30 9.29
C VAL A 49 -9.00 -3.10 8.97
N VAL A 50 -9.77 -2.60 9.93
CA VAL A 50 -10.59 -1.40 9.72
C VAL A 50 -9.70 -0.17 9.52
N HIS A 51 -8.66 0.01 10.34
CA HIS A 51 -7.76 1.14 10.21
C HIS A 51 -6.94 1.08 8.92
N THR A 52 -6.35 -0.07 8.60
CA THR A 52 -5.58 -0.26 7.36
C THR A 52 -6.48 -0.22 6.13
N GLY A 53 -7.72 -0.71 6.21
CA GLY A 53 -8.69 -0.62 5.11
C GLY A 53 -9.10 0.83 4.81
N VAL A 54 -9.35 1.64 5.86
CA VAL A 54 -9.62 3.08 5.68
C VAL A 54 -8.39 3.80 5.15
N ALA A 55 -7.20 3.52 5.70
CA ALA A 55 -5.95 4.11 5.24
C ALA A 55 -5.65 3.76 3.77
N GLN A 56 -5.88 2.52 3.35
CA GLN A 56 -5.70 2.09 1.96
C GLN A 56 -6.74 2.71 1.02
N ALA A 57 -7.97 2.98 1.48
CA ALA A 57 -8.97 3.66 0.68
C ALA A 57 -8.73 5.17 0.56
N SER A 58 -8.15 5.80 1.58
CA SER A 58 -7.88 7.25 1.58
C SER A 58 -6.54 7.61 0.95
N SER A 59 -5.52 6.75 1.05
CA SER A 59 -4.20 6.99 0.47
C SER A 59 -4.27 6.88 -1.04
N SER A 60 -4.10 7.98 -1.76
CA SER A 60 -4.00 7.94 -3.22
C SER A 60 -3.17 9.12 -3.71
N LEU A 61 -2.51 8.92 -4.84
CA LEU A 61 -1.75 9.96 -5.51
C LEU A 61 -2.56 10.52 -6.66
N SER A 62 -2.53 11.84 -6.82
CA SER A 62 -3.14 12.57 -7.93
C SER A 62 -2.04 13.17 -8.81
N PRO A 63 -2.20 13.14 -10.15
CA PRO A 63 -1.33 13.92 -11.01
C PRO A 63 -1.62 15.41 -10.80
N SER A 64 -0.59 16.25 -10.82
CA SER A 64 -0.71 17.68 -10.51
C SER A 64 0.10 18.55 -11.47
N GLY A 65 -0.37 18.61 -12.72
CA GLY A 65 0.25 19.39 -13.79
C GLY A 65 0.34 18.58 -15.07
N ASP A 66 1.05 19.14 -16.05
CA ASP A 66 1.29 18.47 -17.33
C ASP A 66 2.39 17.42 -17.20
N VAL A 67 2.34 16.43 -18.07
CA VAL A 67 3.42 15.45 -18.24
C VAL A 67 4.36 16.01 -19.31
N ILE A 68 5.64 16.10 -19.00
CA ILE A 68 6.65 16.68 -19.86
C ILE A 68 7.59 15.56 -20.30
N VAL A 69 7.90 15.52 -21.58
CA VAL A 69 8.81 14.54 -22.19
C VAL A 69 9.99 15.24 -22.84
N GLU A 70 11.17 14.64 -22.79
CA GLU A 70 12.39 15.15 -23.39
C GLU A 70 12.85 14.22 -24.53
N GLY A 71 13.04 14.79 -25.72
CA GLY A 71 13.61 14.07 -26.86
C GLY A 71 15.10 13.80 -26.65
N VAL A 72 15.54 12.55 -26.76
CA VAL A 72 16.96 12.18 -26.67
C VAL A 72 17.61 12.05 -28.05
N ALA A 73 16.81 11.69 -29.05
CA ALA A 73 17.17 11.62 -30.45
C ALA A 73 15.98 12.07 -31.30
N ASP A 74 16.21 12.31 -32.59
CA ASP A 74 15.13 12.70 -33.50
C ASP A 74 14.09 11.58 -33.58
N GLY A 75 12.91 11.85 -33.03
CA GLY A 75 11.80 10.91 -32.99
C GLY A 75 11.71 10.00 -31.76
N GLU A 76 12.62 10.09 -30.78
CA GLU A 76 12.65 9.23 -29.59
C GLU A 76 12.72 10.03 -28.28
N VAL A 77 11.90 9.66 -27.29
CA VAL A 77 11.90 10.28 -25.94
C VAL A 77 12.75 9.47 -24.97
N GLY A 78 13.59 10.15 -24.19
CA GLY A 78 14.44 9.52 -23.18
C GLY A 78 14.01 9.77 -21.73
N ASN A 79 13.50 10.97 -21.43
CA ASN A 79 13.08 11.33 -20.07
C ASN A 79 11.61 11.73 -20.03
N ILE A 80 10.93 11.32 -18.97
CA ILE A 80 9.54 11.67 -18.67
C ILE A 80 9.49 12.31 -17.29
N THR A 81 8.95 13.50 -17.21
CA THR A 81 8.82 14.28 -15.98
C THR A 81 7.35 14.60 -15.74
N PHE A 82 6.84 14.27 -14.55
CA PHE A 82 5.48 14.60 -14.16
C PHE A 82 5.41 14.97 -12.69
N TYR A 83 4.33 15.61 -12.30
CA TYR A 83 4.14 16.06 -10.93
C TYR A 83 3.05 15.25 -10.25
N ILE A 84 3.32 14.83 -9.02
CA ILE A 84 2.36 14.13 -8.17
C ILE A 84 2.10 14.93 -6.90
N ALA A 85 0.88 14.81 -6.41
CA ALA A 85 0.46 15.35 -5.12
C ALA A 85 -0.40 14.31 -4.41
N ASN A 86 -0.51 14.41 -3.09
CA ASN A 86 -1.46 13.62 -2.33
C ASN A 86 -2.90 14.05 -2.71
N THR A 87 -3.79 13.08 -2.88
CA THR A 87 -5.22 13.36 -3.11
C THR A 87 -5.79 14.16 -1.95
N ALA A 88 -6.75 15.04 -2.24
CA ALA A 88 -7.38 15.88 -1.22
C ALA A 88 -8.00 15.04 -0.09
N GLY A 89 -7.42 15.13 1.11
CA GLY A 89 -7.88 14.39 2.29
C GLY A 89 -7.30 12.98 2.41
N GLY A 90 -6.36 12.59 1.55
CA GLY A 90 -5.65 11.32 1.67
C GLY A 90 -4.61 11.31 2.78
N SER A 91 -4.27 10.10 3.25
CA SER A 91 -3.15 9.89 4.17
C SER A 91 -1.81 10.11 3.45
N SER A 92 -0.72 10.24 4.20
CA SER A 92 0.61 10.40 3.61
C SER A 92 1.04 9.14 2.86
N VAL A 93 1.68 9.32 1.70
CA VAL A 93 2.14 8.22 0.84
C VAL A 93 3.67 8.18 0.80
N ASP A 94 4.27 7.03 1.06
CA ASP A 94 5.72 6.83 1.00
C ASP A 94 6.22 6.54 -0.42
N LEU A 95 7.01 7.45 -0.98
CA LEU A 95 7.58 7.35 -2.31
C LEU A 95 8.68 6.29 -2.40
N ASN A 96 9.42 6.01 -1.33
CA ASN A 96 10.49 4.99 -1.38
C ASN A 96 9.94 3.57 -1.54
N LYS A 97 8.68 3.35 -1.16
CA LYS A 97 7.99 2.06 -1.31
C LYS A 97 7.02 2.07 -2.49
N THR A 98 7.02 3.14 -3.27
CA THR A 98 6.18 3.27 -4.46
C THR A 98 6.92 2.63 -5.63
N ILE A 99 6.19 1.83 -6.40
CA ILE A 99 6.70 1.14 -7.57
C ILE A 99 6.13 1.83 -8.80
N LEU A 100 6.97 2.06 -9.80
CA LEU A 100 6.56 2.67 -11.05
C LEU A 100 6.69 1.64 -12.17
N THR A 101 5.67 1.55 -13.02
CA THR A 101 5.67 0.68 -14.19
C THR A 101 5.53 1.52 -15.43
N TYR A 102 6.48 1.40 -16.34
CA TYR A 102 6.45 1.98 -17.66
C TYR A 102 5.94 0.93 -18.65
N VAL A 103 5.02 1.35 -19.52
CA VAL A 103 4.43 0.52 -20.56
C VAL A 103 4.42 1.30 -21.86
N ASP A 104 4.94 0.67 -22.90
CA ASP A 104 4.92 1.14 -24.28
C ASP A 104 4.27 0.08 -25.18
N ILE A 105 4.24 0.27 -26.51
CA ILE A 105 3.73 -0.79 -27.40
C ILE A 105 4.59 -2.06 -27.34
N ASP A 106 5.90 -1.89 -27.18
CA ASP A 106 6.91 -2.94 -27.33
C ASP A 106 7.58 -3.36 -26.02
N ASP A 107 7.34 -2.63 -24.91
CA ASP A 107 8.02 -2.90 -23.64
C ASP A 107 7.13 -2.69 -22.41
N PHE A 108 7.48 -3.41 -21.35
CA PHE A 108 6.84 -3.35 -20.04
C PHE A 108 7.92 -3.52 -18.98
N VAL A 109 8.20 -2.45 -18.24
CA VAL A 109 9.26 -2.44 -17.24
C VAL A 109 8.75 -1.86 -15.94
N THR A 110 9.07 -2.53 -14.84
CA THR A 110 8.75 -2.09 -13.49
C THR A 110 10.03 -1.84 -12.72
N GLN A 111 10.13 -0.69 -12.05
CA GLN A 111 11.25 -0.39 -11.16
C GLN A 111 10.76 0.24 -9.86
N GLU A 112 11.54 0.01 -8.81
CA GLU A 112 11.42 0.72 -7.54
C GLU A 112 12.10 2.10 -7.63
N GLU A 113 11.97 2.87 -6.56
CA GLU A 113 12.65 4.16 -6.43
C GLU A 113 14.17 3.96 -6.39
N GLY A 114 14.88 4.73 -7.21
CA GLY A 114 16.26 4.43 -7.56
C GLY A 114 17.33 5.04 -6.65
N GLN A 115 16.96 5.85 -5.66
CA GLN A 115 17.85 6.68 -4.82
C GLN A 115 18.99 7.32 -5.61
N GLY A 116 18.67 7.84 -6.79
CA GLY A 116 19.62 8.50 -7.70
C GLY A 116 20.55 7.57 -8.50
N LYS A 117 20.23 6.28 -8.63
CA LYS A 117 20.99 5.32 -9.46
C LYS A 117 20.16 4.72 -10.60
N ASN A 118 19.37 3.69 -10.31
CA ASN A 118 18.60 2.90 -11.28
C ASN A 118 17.14 2.89 -10.84
N GLY A 119 16.23 3.29 -11.72
CA GLY A 119 14.81 3.45 -11.40
C GLY A 119 14.35 4.90 -11.58
N TRP A 120 13.23 5.23 -10.94
CA TRP A 120 12.68 6.59 -10.96
C TRP A 120 13.22 7.41 -9.79
N VAL A 121 13.24 8.73 -9.94
CA VAL A 121 13.72 9.67 -8.93
C VAL A 121 12.63 10.70 -8.66
N TYR A 122 12.53 11.18 -7.42
CA TYR A 122 11.63 12.27 -7.05
C TYR A 122 12.38 13.43 -6.41
N THR A 123 11.85 14.63 -6.60
CA THR A 123 12.34 15.86 -5.96
C THR A 123 11.15 16.61 -5.36
N PRO A 124 11.19 16.99 -4.07
CA PRO A 124 10.17 17.85 -3.48
C PRO A 124 10.21 19.25 -4.13
N ILE A 125 9.05 19.72 -4.61
CA ILE A 125 8.89 21.08 -5.16
C ILE A 125 8.17 21.97 -4.15
N ILE A 126 7.14 21.42 -3.51
CA ILE A 126 6.43 22.04 -2.41
C ILE A 126 6.44 21.01 -1.28
N SER A 127 7.19 21.27 -0.22
CA SER A 127 7.25 20.39 0.96
C SER A 127 7.22 21.22 2.24
N ALA A 128 6.64 20.68 3.30
CA ALA A 128 6.72 21.28 4.62
C ALA A 128 8.16 21.27 5.14
N THR A 129 8.60 22.35 5.79
CA THR A 129 9.99 22.54 6.26
C THR A 129 10.45 21.45 7.26
N ASN A 130 9.51 20.78 7.93
CA ASN A 130 9.78 19.74 8.93
C ASN A 130 9.25 18.35 8.53
N GLY A 131 8.76 18.17 7.30
CA GLY A 131 8.22 16.91 6.80
C GLY A 131 9.32 15.92 6.41
N ALA A 132 8.98 14.63 6.42
CA ALA A 132 9.87 13.61 5.87
C ALA A 132 9.90 13.74 4.35
N ARG A 133 11.09 13.87 3.76
CA ARG A 133 11.26 14.15 2.32
C ARG A 133 10.74 13.05 1.38
N ASN A 134 10.47 11.86 1.89
CA ASN A 134 9.96 10.72 1.13
C ASN A 134 8.44 10.54 1.25
N LEU A 135 7.79 11.27 2.14
CA LEU A 135 6.35 11.17 2.35
C LEU A 135 5.67 12.30 1.60
N VAL A 136 4.67 11.98 0.77
CA VAL A 136 3.81 12.98 0.16
C VAL A 136 2.68 13.31 1.12
N GLU A 137 2.82 14.42 1.83
CA GLU A 137 1.81 14.88 2.78
C GLU A 137 0.77 15.81 2.12
N LYS A 138 -0.27 16.16 2.88
CA LYS A 138 -1.35 17.03 2.39
C LYS A 138 -0.80 18.40 2.01
N GLY A 139 -1.01 18.80 0.75
CA GLY A 139 -0.57 20.10 0.24
C GLY A 139 0.87 20.10 -0.28
N GLU A 140 1.55 18.95 -0.28
CA GLU A 140 2.86 18.80 -0.88
C GLU A 140 2.78 18.41 -2.37
N LYS A 141 3.82 18.78 -3.11
CA LYS A 141 3.99 18.46 -4.53
C LYS A 141 5.41 17.96 -4.78
N TYR A 142 5.49 16.83 -5.47
CA TYR A 142 6.73 16.21 -5.86
C TYR A 142 6.83 16.15 -7.38
N LYS A 143 8.03 16.45 -7.88
CA LYS A 143 8.41 16.22 -9.28
C LYS A 143 8.99 14.81 -9.37
N VAL A 144 8.43 13.98 -10.23
CA VAL A 144 8.93 12.65 -10.56
C VAL A 144 9.62 12.71 -11.91
N GLU A 145 10.82 12.17 -11.98
CA GLU A 145 11.65 12.09 -13.18
C GLU A 145 11.98 10.63 -13.46
N VAL A 146 11.61 10.17 -14.65
CA VAL A 146 11.84 8.82 -15.15
C VAL A 146 12.73 8.91 -16.37
N ASN A 147 14.00 8.54 -16.22
CA ASN A 147 14.91 8.39 -17.35
C ASN A 147 14.82 6.94 -17.85
N LEU A 148 14.30 6.74 -19.05
CA LEU A 148 13.99 5.41 -19.59
C LEU A 148 15.23 4.52 -19.75
N THR A 149 16.42 5.12 -19.96
CA THR A 149 17.68 4.36 -20.02
C THR A 149 18.07 3.80 -18.65
N THR A 150 18.05 4.61 -17.58
CA THR A 150 18.36 4.12 -16.22
C THR A 150 17.22 3.27 -15.65
N PHE A 151 16.01 3.46 -16.14
CA PHE A 151 14.84 2.64 -15.86
C PHE A 151 14.92 1.26 -16.53
N LYS A 152 15.90 1.03 -17.41
CA LYS A 152 16.12 -0.20 -18.18
C LYS A 152 14.97 -0.53 -19.13
N ALA A 153 14.35 0.49 -19.71
CA ALA A 153 13.48 0.31 -20.85
C ALA A 153 14.32 -0.12 -22.07
N ASN A 154 13.86 -1.16 -22.76
CA ASN A 154 14.44 -1.69 -23.98
C ASN A 154 13.88 -0.98 -25.23
N SER A 155 12.67 -0.43 -25.14
CA SER A 155 12.09 0.47 -26.16
C SER A 155 11.96 1.88 -25.61
N LEU A 156 12.14 2.86 -26.50
CA LEU A 156 11.83 4.26 -26.25
C LEU A 156 10.60 4.62 -27.10
N PRO A 157 9.65 5.39 -26.55
CA PRO A 157 8.43 5.72 -27.25
C PRO A 157 8.72 6.72 -28.36
N ARG A 158 8.11 6.48 -29.52
CA ARG A 158 8.35 7.22 -30.76
C ARG A 158 7.28 8.27 -31.04
N VAL A 159 7.48 9.06 -32.09
CA VAL A 159 6.46 10.02 -32.59
C VAL A 159 5.12 9.33 -32.83
N ASN A 160 4.02 9.96 -32.41
CA ASN A 160 2.66 9.44 -32.50
C ASN A 160 2.38 8.12 -31.75
N GLU A 161 3.24 7.74 -30.80
CA GLU A 161 3.03 6.55 -29.96
C GLU A 161 2.38 6.90 -28.63
N GLN A 162 1.66 5.94 -28.03
CA GLN A 162 1.11 6.10 -26.68
C GLN A 162 1.96 5.34 -25.68
N PHE A 163 2.25 6.00 -24.56
CA PHE A 163 2.87 5.36 -23.42
C PHE A 163 1.96 5.45 -22.20
N ARG A 164 2.18 4.55 -21.24
CA ARG A 164 1.49 4.53 -19.97
C ARG A 164 2.49 4.38 -18.82
N ILE A 165 2.27 5.15 -17.77
CA ILE A 165 3.00 5.04 -16.50
C ILE A 165 1.98 4.70 -15.41
N ASP A 166 2.18 3.56 -14.76
CA ASP A 166 1.40 3.13 -13.61
C ASP A 166 2.23 3.36 -12.35
N VAL A 167 1.82 4.33 -11.52
CA VAL A 167 2.44 4.63 -10.22
C VAL A 167 1.66 3.90 -9.14
N LYS A 168 2.27 2.88 -8.55
CA LYS A 168 1.67 2.02 -7.54
C LYS A 168 2.23 2.37 -6.15
N PRO A 169 1.47 3.12 -5.32
CA PRO A 169 1.89 3.37 -3.95
C PRO A 169 1.82 2.09 -3.09
N PRO A 170 2.51 2.06 -1.94
CA PRO A 170 2.44 0.92 -1.01
C PRO A 170 1.04 0.70 -0.43
N GLU A 171 0.33 1.79 -0.18
CA GLU A 171 -1.07 1.82 0.22
C GLU A 171 -1.79 2.77 -0.72
N GLY A 172 -2.89 2.32 -1.30
CA GLY A 172 -3.72 3.19 -2.12
C GLY A 172 -4.12 2.69 -3.49
N ALA A 173 -4.78 3.60 -4.21
CA ALA A 173 -5.10 3.41 -5.62
C ALA A 173 -3.85 3.62 -6.50
N VAL A 174 -3.74 2.81 -7.56
CA VAL A 174 -2.73 3.00 -8.60
C VAL A 174 -3.08 4.23 -9.42
N LEU A 175 -2.13 5.14 -9.56
CA LEU A 175 -2.26 6.29 -10.45
C LEU A 175 -1.79 5.88 -11.85
N ILE A 176 -2.69 5.95 -12.82
CA ILE A 176 -2.42 5.63 -14.22
C ILE A 176 -2.31 6.93 -15.01
N ILE A 177 -1.17 7.12 -15.68
CA ILE A 177 -0.88 8.26 -16.56
C ILE A 177 -0.67 7.70 -17.96
N GLN A 178 -1.65 7.88 -18.85
CA GLN A 178 -1.55 7.50 -20.25
C GLN A 178 -1.55 8.75 -21.12
N LYS A 179 -0.55 8.87 -22.01
CA LYS A 179 -0.34 10.05 -22.85
C LYS A 179 0.15 9.65 -24.24
N SER A 180 -0.10 10.51 -25.22
CA SER A 180 0.36 10.33 -26.61
C SER A 180 1.51 11.28 -26.92
N MET A 181 2.54 10.75 -27.57
CA MET A 181 3.67 11.54 -28.05
C MET A 181 3.27 12.44 -29.24
N PRO A 182 3.92 13.61 -29.39
CA PRO A 182 3.65 14.52 -30.50
C PRO A 182 4.16 13.95 -31.84
N ALA A 183 3.69 14.54 -32.94
CA ALA A 183 4.05 14.13 -34.30
C ALA A 183 5.49 14.48 -34.71
N ALA A 184 6.18 15.32 -33.93
CA ALA A 184 7.57 15.69 -34.15
C ALA A 184 8.28 15.81 -32.80
N ILE A 185 9.45 15.16 -32.69
CA ILE A 185 10.33 15.21 -31.52
C ILE A 185 11.72 15.57 -32.01
N THR A 186 12.26 16.68 -31.50
CA THR A 186 13.63 17.11 -31.74
C THR A 186 14.47 16.82 -30.50
N SER A 187 15.70 16.36 -30.72
CA SER A 187 16.68 16.15 -29.64
C SER A 187 16.85 17.39 -28.75
N GLY A 188 16.83 17.19 -27.43
CA GLY A 188 17.05 18.24 -26.42
C GLY A 188 15.87 19.21 -26.23
N THR A 189 14.72 18.94 -26.83
CA THR A 189 13.51 19.77 -26.68
C THR A 189 12.52 19.11 -25.72
N TYR A 190 11.88 19.93 -24.88
CA TYR A 190 10.82 19.50 -23.97
C TYR A 190 9.44 19.69 -24.61
N TYR A 191 8.61 18.66 -24.53
CA TYR A 191 7.23 18.68 -25.02
C TYR A 191 6.27 18.38 -23.88
N ALA A 192 5.20 19.17 -23.74
CA ALA A 192 4.08 18.82 -22.89
C ALA A 192 3.17 17.84 -23.64
N VAL A 193 2.92 16.68 -23.05
CA VAL A 193 2.02 15.66 -23.61
C VAL A 193 0.71 15.61 -22.83
N TYR A 194 -0.38 15.49 -23.58
CA TYR A 194 -1.75 15.58 -23.07
C TYR A 194 -2.52 14.27 -23.22
#